data_AF-A0A8J6DGD6-F1
#
_entry.id   AF-A0A8J6DGD6-F1
#
_cell.length_a   1.000
_cell.length_b   1.000
_cell.length_c   1.000
_cell.angle_alpha   90.00
_cell.angle_beta   90.00
_cell.angle_gamma   90.00
#
_symmetry.space_group_name_H-M   'P 1'
#
loop_
_entity.id
_entity.type
_entity.pdbx_description
1 polymer ?
#
loop_
_entity_poly.entity_id
_entity_poly.type
_entity_poly.pdbx_seq_one_letter_code
_entity_poly.pdbx_strand_id
1 'polypeptide(L)'
;MRSNLHARAVIGCRAAAPDFDWPALRRSRVRRETQPRLQGAARSPELPAGTMSCINLPTVLPSSPSKTRGQIQVILGPMFSGKSTELMRRVRRFQIAQYKCLVIKYAKDTRYSSNFSTHDRNTMEALPACLLQDVFQESMGVAVIGIDEGQFFPDIVEFSETMANAGKTVIVAALDGTFQRKAFGTILSLVPLAESVVKLTAVCMECFREAAYTKRLGTEKEVEVIGGADKYHSVCRLCYFKKTSTPPAVLDSRDNKENCPVLGRPGEAATARKLYQILQCSSAH
;
A
#
# COMPACT_ATOMS: atom_id res chain seq x y z
N MET A 1 -23.95 27.17 16.87
CA MET A 1 -24.60 26.81 15.58
C MET A 1 -23.56 26.84 14.46
N ARG A 2 -23.85 26.21 13.31
CA ARG A 2 -23.02 26.15 12.08
C ARG A 2 -21.67 25.43 12.21
N SER A 3 -21.72 24.11 12.15
CA SER A 3 -20.61 23.26 11.72
C SER A 3 -20.54 23.23 10.18
N ASN A 4 -19.40 23.60 9.59
CA ASN A 4 -19.17 23.44 8.16
C ASN A 4 -18.64 22.01 7.88
N LEU A 5 -19.51 21.08 7.53
CA LEU A 5 -19.08 19.80 6.94
C LEU A 5 -18.65 20.03 5.49
N HIS A 6 -17.37 19.83 5.20
CA HIS A 6 -16.91 19.62 3.81
C HIS A 6 -17.25 18.19 3.38
N ALA A 7 -18.42 18.02 2.77
CA ALA A 7 -18.77 16.80 2.06
C ALA A 7 -17.92 16.71 0.78
N ARG A 8 -16.73 16.10 0.87
CA ARG A 8 -15.98 15.67 -0.32
C ARG A 8 -16.81 14.62 -1.06
N ALA A 9 -17.18 14.92 -2.30
CA ALA A 9 -18.01 14.04 -3.10
C ALA A 9 -17.25 12.74 -3.42
N VAL A 10 -17.92 11.60 -3.25
CA VAL A 10 -17.46 10.34 -3.86
C VAL A 10 -17.69 10.48 -5.37
N ILE A 11 -16.61 10.52 -6.15
CA ILE A 11 -16.69 10.59 -7.61
C ILE A 11 -17.31 9.28 -8.10
N GLY A 12 -18.54 9.34 -8.61
CA GLY A 12 -19.29 8.16 -9.02
C GLY A 12 -18.71 7.55 -10.29
N CYS A 13 -18.13 6.35 -10.17
CA CYS A 13 -17.43 5.67 -11.26
C CYS A 13 -18.35 5.43 -12.47
N ARG A 14 -18.19 6.24 -13.52
CA ARG A 14 -18.77 6.00 -14.85
C ARG A 14 -17.85 5.09 -15.65
N ALA A 15 -18.43 4.33 -16.58
CA ALA A 15 -17.68 3.53 -17.54
C ALA A 15 -17.32 4.36 -18.78
N ALA A 16 -16.24 3.94 -19.45
CA ALA A 16 -15.56 4.60 -20.57
C ALA A 16 -14.85 5.91 -20.22
N ALA A 17 -13.52 5.91 -20.38
CA ALA A 17 -12.75 7.12 -20.58
C ALA A 17 -12.83 7.49 -22.09
N PRO A 18 -13.13 8.76 -22.44
CA PRO A 18 -12.81 9.28 -23.77
C PRO A 18 -11.30 9.49 -23.90
N ASP A 19 -10.78 9.63 -25.13
CA ASP A 19 -9.36 9.92 -25.36
C ASP A 19 -8.94 11.23 -24.69
N PHE A 20 -8.21 11.13 -23.59
CA PHE A 20 -7.70 12.28 -22.84
C PHE A 20 -6.26 12.57 -23.25
N ASP A 21 -6.04 13.72 -23.89
CA ASP A 21 -4.71 14.21 -24.24
C ASP A 21 -3.96 14.63 -22.95
N TRP A 22 -3.15 13.71 -22.40
CA TRP A 22 -2.37 13.98 -21.20
C TRP A 22 -1.45 15.17 -21.45
N PRO A 23 -1.42 16.19 -20.57
CA PRO A 23 -0.77 17.46 -20.84
C PRO A 23 0.75 17.27 -21.01
N ALA A 24 1.18 17.13 -22.27
CA ALA A 24 2.56 16.83 -22.62
C ALA A 24 3.50 17.85 -21.98
N LEU A 25 4.32 17.38 -21.03
CA LEU A 25 5.31 18.18 -20.30
C LEU A 25 6.41 18.66 -21.26
N ARG A 26 6.09 19.72 -22.01
CA ARG A 26 6.97 20.35 -23.00
C ARG A 26 8.27 20.72 -22.30
N ARG A 27 9.35 20.00 -22.64
CA ARG A 27 10.70 20.30 -22.16
C ARG A 27 11.00 21.77 -22.47
N SER A 28 11.00 22.60 -21.44
CA SER A 28 11.21 24.03 -21.57
C SER A 28 12.62 24.27 -22.08
N ARG A 29 12.71 24.62 -23.37
CA ARG A 29 13.97 24.82 -24.07
C ARG A 29 14.64 26.06 -23.49
N VAL A 30 15.55 25.86 -22.53
CA VAL A 30 16.25 26.94 -21.81
C VAL A 30 16.87 27.90 -22.83
N ARG A 31 16.23 29.07 -23.01
CA ARG A 31 16.82 30.17 -23.74
C ARG A 31 17.98 30.69 -22.91
N ARG A 32 19.17 30.74 -23.50
CA ARG A 32 20.30 31.46 -22.93
C ARG A 32 20.05 32.95 -23.13
N GLU A 33 19.42 33.59 -22.15
CA GLU A 33 19.39 35.05 -22.09
C GLU A 33 20.75 35.55 -21.57
N THR A 34 21.34 36.47 -22.33
CA THR A 34 22.66 37.05 -22.05
C THR A 34 22.55 38.14 -21.00
N GLN A 35 23.22 37.97 -19.86
CA GLN A 35 23.30 38.99 -18.82
C GLN A 35 24.04 40.25 -19.32
N PRO A 36 23.49 41.47 -19.12
CA PRO A 36 24.28 42.69 -19.10
C PRO A 36 25.00 42.84 -17.75
N ARG A 37 26.24 43.32 -17.77
CA ARG A 37 26.95 43.76 -16.54
C ARG A 37 26.39 45.10 -16.07
N LEU A 38 26.19 45.26 -14.76
CA LEU A 38 26.26 46.56 -14.10
C LEU A 38 27.05 46.45 -12.79
N GLN A 39 27.67 47.56 -12.39
CA GLN A 39 28.51 47.69 -11.19
C GLN A 39 27.80 48.60 -10.18
N GLY A 40 28.05 48.40 -8.88
CA GLY A 40 27.59 49.31 -7.83
C GLY A 40 27.86 48.74 -6.44
N ALA A 41 28.54 49.50 -5.59
CA ALA A 41 28.85 49.11 -4.21
C ALA A 41 28.36 50.21 -3.24
N ALA A 42 27.73 49.79 -2.14
CA ALA A 42 27.30 50.64 -1.03
C ALA A 42 27.38 49.85 0.30
N ARG A 43 27.28 50.53 1.45
CA ARG A 43 27.67 50.01 2.77
C ARG A 43 26.48 49.62 3.67
N SER A 44 26.75 48.77 4.65
CA SER A 44 25.87 48.39 5.77
C SER A 44 25.62 49.54 6.75
N PRO A 45 24.62 49.37 7.66
CA PRO A 45 24.92 49.50 9.09
C PRO A 45 24.31 48.38 9.97
N GLU A 46 24.53 48.48 11.28
CA GLU A 46 24.26 47.49 12.34
C GLU A 46 23.50 48.13 13.53
N LEU A 47 22.94 47.43 14.54
CA LEU A 47 22.92 45.99 14.90
C LEU A 47 21.43 45.61 15.24
N PRO A 48 20.93 45.08 16.39
CA PRO A 48 21.48 44.39 17.59
C PRO A 48 21.07 42.89 17.64
N ALA A 49 20.87 42.31 18.83
CA ALA A 49 20.63 40.87 19.07
C ALA A 49 19.40 40.59 19.94
N GLY A 50 18.86 39.35 19.95
CA GLY A 50 17.71 39.06 20.83
C GLY A 50 17.00 37.69 20.88
N THR A 51 17.44 36.58 20.26
CA THR A 51 16.92 35.24 20.64
C THR A 51 17.80 34.06 20.18
N MET A 52 18.07 33.11 21.09
CA MET A 52 18.75 31.84 20.77
C MET A 52 17.73 30.75 20.48
N SER A 53 17.42 30.50 19.20
CA SER A 53 16.69 29.32 18.75
C SER A 53 17.66 28.21 18.35
N CYS A 54 18.14 27.46 19.34
CA CYS A 54 18.98 26.29 19.12
C CYS A 54 18.17 25.11 18.55
N ILE A 55 17.95 25.10 17.23
CA ILE A 55 17.98 23.97 16.27
C ILE A 55 17.65 24.58 14.89
N ASN A 56 18.67 25.12 14.21
CA ASN A 56 18.58 25.37 12.76
C ASN A 56 18.88 24.05 12.05
N LEU A 57 17.87 23.20 11.88
CA LEU A 57 17.96 22.05 10.97
C LEU A 57 18.17 22.59 9.55
N PRO A 58 19.29 22.29 8.87
CA PRO A 58 19.66 22.98 7.64
C PRO A 58 18.61 22.73 6.55
N THR A 59 18.07 23.83 6.00
CA THR A 59 17.29 23.80 4.76
C THR A 59 18.12 23.09 3.69
N VAL A 60 17.49 22.16 2.97
CA VAL A 60 18.13 21.17 2.09
C VAL A 60 19.26 21.80 1.26
N LEU A 61 20.48 21.28 1.43
CA LEU A 61 21.70 21.87 0.87
C LEU A 61 21.61 22.09 -0.65
N PRO A 62 22.18 23.19 -1.18
CA PRO A 62 22.09 23.54 -2.61
C PRO A 62 22.86 22.58 -3.54
N SER A 63 23.61 21.62 -2.98
CA SER A 63 24.26 20.53 -3.70
C SER A 63 23.51 19.18 -3.59
N SER A 64 22.30 19.17 -3.04
CA SER A 64 21.34 18.08 -3.27
C SER A 64 21.10 17.93 -4.79
N PRO A 65 20.87 16.70 -5.31
CA PRO A 65 20.92 16.45 -6.74
C PRO A 65 19.82 17.22 -7.49
N SER A 66 20.21 18.29 -8.19
CA SER A 66 19.33 19.26 -8.86
C SER A 66 18.67 18.78 -10.15
N LYS A 67 18.43 17.46 -10.23
CA LYS A 67 17.48 16.85 -11.17
C LYS A 67 16.46 16.09 -10.33
N THR A 68 15.19 16.43 -10.51
CA THR A 68 14.05 15.68 -9.97
C THR A 68 14.03 14.28 -10.59
N ARG A 69 14.69 13.33 -9.94
CA ARG A 69 14.66 11.91 -10.33
C ARG A 69 13.36 11.31 -9.79
N GLY A 70 12.30 11.43 -10.59
CA GLY A 70 11.15 10.57 -10.42
C GLY A 70 11.53 9.11 -10.69
N GLN A 71 10.67 8.21 -10.27
CA GLN A 71 10.88 6.75 -10.33
C GLN A 71 9.55 6.01 -10.20
N ILE A 72 9.47 4.80 -10.75
CA ILE A 72 8.36 3.87 -10.56
C ILE A 72 8.85 2.67 -9.76
N GLN A 73 8.16 2.36 -8.66
CA GLN A 73 8.44 1.19 -7.83
C GLN A 73 7.21 0.27 -7.79
N VAL A 74 7.35 -0.96 -8.27
CA VAL A 74 6.24 -1.93 -8.35
C VAL A 74 6.40 -3.03 -7.29
N ILE A 75 5.36 -3.20 -6.47
CA ILE A 75 5.23 -4.21 -5.42
C ILE A 75 4.17 -5.21 -5.87
N LEU A 76 4.65 -6.28 -6.50
CA LEU A 76 3.85 -7.41 -6.98
C LEU A 76 3.67 -8.48 -5.90
N GLY A 77 2.77 -9.43 -6.12
CA GLY A 77 2.53 -10.56 -5.24
C GLY A 77 1.07 -10.99 -5.19
N PRO A 78 0.77 -12.22 -4.72
CA PRO A 78 -0.60 -12.69 -4.57
C PRO A 78 -1.37 -11.88 -3.51
N MET A 79 -2.65 -12.18 -3.34
CA MET A 79 -3.39 -11.76 -2.14
C MET A 79 -2.67 -12.26 -0.87
N PHE A 80 -2.84 -11.55 0.24
CA PHE A 80 -2.26 -11.86 1.56
C PHE A 80 -0.72 -11.79 1.65
N SER A 81 -0.01 -11.34 0.61
CA SER A 81 1.46 -11.11 0.63
C SER A 81 1.91 -9.77 1.23
N GLY A 82 1.02 -9.03 1.90
CA GLY A 82 1.37 -7.77 2.57
C GLY A 82 1.70 -6.57 1.68
N LYS A 83 1.35 -6.59 0.38
CA LYS A 83 1.68 -5.51 -0.59
C LYS A 83 1.35 -4.11 -0.11
N SER A 84 0.12 -3.89 0.35
CA SER A 84 -0.36 -2.59 0.86
C SER A 84 0.40 -2.14 2.12
N THR A 85 0.84 -3.10 2.95
CA THR A 85 1.71 -2.84 4.11
C THR A 85 3.10 -2.37 3.68
N GLU A 86 3.70 -3.02 2.67
CA GLU A 86 4.99 -2.61 2.11
C GLU A 86 4.91 -1.26 1.38
N LEU A 87 3.83 -1.01 0.63
CA LEU A 87 3.51 0.29 0.04
C LEU A 87 3.51 1.38 1.11
N MET A 88 2.69 1.22 2.14
CA MET A 88 2.59 2.20 3.22
C MET A 88 3.90 2.36 3.99
N ARG A 89 4.68 1.29 4.19
CA ARG A 89 6.01 1.36 4.79
C ARG A 89 6.96 2.20 3.94
N ARG A 90 6.90 2.11 2.60
CA ARG A 90 7.70 2.96 1.71
C ARG A 90 7.24 4.41 1.75
N VAL A 91 5.95 4.70 1.56
CA VAL A 91 5.45 6.08 1.53
C VAL A 91 5.65 6.78 2.89
N ARG A 92 5.44 6.09 4.03
CA ARG A 92 5.70 6.65 5.37
C ARG A 92 7.15 7.08 5.61
N ARG A 93 8.15 6.44 4.97
CA ARG A 93 9.56 6.88 5.06
C ARG A 93 9.75 8.29 4.49
N PHE A 94 9.09 8.58 3.37
CA PHE A 94 9.10 9.93 2.78
C PHE A 94 8.28 10.92 3.61
N GLN A 95 7.12 10.49 4.13
CA GLN A 95 6.27 11.32 4.98
C GLN A 95 6.98 11.78 6.27
N ILE A 96 7.72 10.89 6.95
CA ILE A 96 8.53 11.22 8.13
C ILE A 96 9.61 12.25 7.77
N ALA A 97 10.21 12.12 6.57
CA ALA A 97 11.12 13.11 5.98
C ALA A 97 10.41 14.37 5.40
N GLN A 98 9.18 14.65 5.80
CA GLN A 98 8.38 15.84 5.46
C GLN A 98 8.01 16.00 3.97
N TYR A 99 8.10 14.95 3.16
CA TYR A 99 7.58 14.98 1.79
C TYR A 99 6.06 14.95 1.79
N LYS A 100 5.43 15.78 0.95
CA LYS A 100 4.00 15.66 0.63
C LYS A 100 3.74 14.33 -0.08
N CYS A 101 2.86 13.51 0.50
CA CYS A 101 2.54 12.16 0.05
C CYS A 101 1.03 12.01 -0.16
N LEU A 102 0.63 11.41 -1.28
CA LEU A 102 -0.74 10.97 -1.57
C LEU A 102 -0.78 9.44 -1.65
N VAL A 103 -1.88 8.83 -1.22
CA VAL A 103 -2.22 7.43 -1.52
C VAL A 103 -3.53 7.39 -2.29
N ILE A 104 -3.55 6.63 -3.37
CA ILE A 104 -4.73 6.40 -4.21
C ILE A 104 -5.18 4.95 -4.00
N LYS A 105 -6.49 4.74 -3.86
CA LYS A 105 -7.12 3.43 -3.67
C LYS A 105 -8.22 3.20 -4.69
N TYR A 106 -8.40 1.96 -5.11
CA TYR A 106 -9.51 1.60 -5.99
C TYR A 106 -10.87 1.74 -5.27
N ALA A 107 -11.73 2.63 -5.77
CA ALA A 107 -12.94 3.06 -5.07
C ALA A 107 -13.99 1.95 -4.85
N LYS A 108 -14.02 0.91 -5.70
CA LYS A 108 -14.92 -0.24 -5.52
C LYS A 108 -14.45 -1.22 -4.44
N ASP A 109 -13.20 -1.11 -3.97
CA ASP A 109 -12.66 -1.98 -2.92
C ASP A 109 -12.96 -1.45 -1.51
N THR A 110 -14.19 -1.69 -1.07
CA THR A 110 -14.69 -1.23 0.22
C THR A 110 -14.32 -2.15 1.39
N ARG A 111 -13.56 -3.24 1.17
CA ARG A 111 -13.23 -4.29 2.16
C ARG A 111 -12.55 -3.74 3.43
N TYR A 112 -11.84 -2.62 3.32
CA TYR A 112 -11.03 -2.01 4.38
C TYR A 112 -11.31 -0.50 4.54
N SER A 113 -12.54 -0.07 4.25
CA SER A 113 -12.96 1.33 4.10
C SER A 113 -12.77 2.22 5.34
N SER A 114 -12.61 1.67 6.54
CA SER A 114 -12.53 2.43 7.81
C SER A 114 -11.12 2.58 8.42
N ASN A 115 -10.17 1.69 8.08
CA ASN A 115 -9.01 1.43 8.95
C ASN A 115 -7.67 2.01 8.45
N PHE A 116 -7.69 3.23 7.93
CA PHE A 116 -6.50 4.09 7.89
C PHE A 116 -6.66 5.19 8.93
N SER A 117 -6.22 4.88 10.16
CA SER A 117 -6.55 5.61 11.38
C SER A 117 -6.24 7.11 11.30
N THR A 118 -7.29 7.91 11.13
CA THR A 118 -7.29 9.39 11.11
C THR A 118 -7.10 10.03 12.50
N HIS A 119 -6.41 9.33 13.42
CA HIS A 119 -6.21 9.79 14.79
C HIS A 119 -4.93 10.63 14.98
N ASP A 120 -3.90 10.38 14.16
CA ASP A 120 -2.71 11.23 14.13
C ASP A 120 -2.94 12.45 13.23
N ARG A 121 -2.61 13.64 13.76
CA ARG A 121 -2.70 14.93 13.06
C ARG A 121 -1.80 15.04 11.82
N ASN A 122 -0.94 14.05 11.59
CA ASN A 122 -0.07 13.90 10.42
C ASN A 122 -0.65 12.85 9.45
N THR A 123 -1.97 12.83 9.24
CA THR A 123 -2.60 11.77 8.42
C THR A 123 -2.17 11.91 6.95
N MET A 124 -1.78 10.79 6.35
CA MET A 124 -1.49 10.73 4.91
C MET A 124 -2.81 10.79 4.12
N GLU A 125 -2.89 11.66 3.12
CA GLU A 125 -4.11 11.79 2.32
C GLU A 125 -4.35 10.52 1.51
N ALA A 126 -5.57 9.98 1.59
CA ALA A 126 -6.00 8.78 0.91
C ALA A 126 -7.25 9.08 0.07
N LEU A 127 -7.12 9.04 -1.26
CA LEU A 127 -8.22 9.31 -2.19
C LEU A 127 -8.73 8.02 -2.84
N PRO A 128 -10.04 7.73 -2.78
CA PRO A 128 -10.65 6.68 -3.58
C PRO A 128 -10.86 7.17 -5.02
N ALA A 129 -10.45 6.37 -6.01
CA ALA A 129 -10.58 6.70 -7.44
C ALA A 129 -10.95 5.45 -8.26
N CYS A 130 -11.50 5.64 -9.47
CA CYS A 130 -11.72 4.56 -10.44
C CYS A 130 -10.82 4.70 -11.68
N LEU A 131 -10.47 5.93 -12.05
CA LEU A 131 -9.35 6.26 -12.95
C LEU A 131 -8.35 7.10 -12.16
N LEU A 132 -7.05 6.96 -12.42
CA LEU A 132 -6.03 7.80 -11.79
C LEU A 132 -6.04 9.23 -12.36
N GLN A 133 -6.53 9.38 -13.58
CA GLN A 133 -6.93 10.66 -14.18
C GLN A 133 -7.86 11.48 -13.25
N ASP A 134 -8.79 10.84 -12.53
CA ASP A 134 -9.74 11.49 -11.61
C ASP A 134 -9.05 12.31 -10.50
N VAL A 135 -7.80 11.95 -10.16
CA VAL A 135 -7.00 12.53 -9.07
C VAL A 135 -5.65 13.11 -9.57
N PHE A 136 -5.57 13.45 -10.86
CA PHE A 136 -4.35 13.96 -11.49
C PHE A 136 -3.85 15.27 -10.86
N GLN A 137 -4.75 16.19 -10.51
CA GLN A 137 -4.38 17.53 -10.01
C GLN A 137 -3.83 17.46 -8.58
N GLU A 138 -4.45 16.66 -7.71
CA GLU A 138 -3.98 16.34 -6.37
C GLU A 138 -2.61 15.63 -6.42
N SER A 139 -2.47 14.69 -7.36
CA SER A 139 -1.21 13.98 -7.63
C SER A 139 -0.10 14.93 -8.11
N MET A 140 -0.44 15.96 -8.91
CA MET A 140 0.50 17.01 -9.29
C MET A 140 0.98 17.85 -8.11
N GLY A 141 0.17 18.03 -7.06
CA GLY A 141 0.51 18.78 -5.83
C GLY A 141 1.44 18.07 -4.83
N VAL A 142 1.76 16.79 -5.03
CA VAL A 142 2.60 15.98 -4.12
C VAL A 142 3.91 15.51 -4.74
N ALA A 143 4.85 15.04 -3.92
CA ALA A 143 6.16 14.54 -4.35
C ALA A 143 6.22 12.99 -4.42
N VAL A 144 5.37 12.31 -3.64
CA VAL A 144 5.28 10.85 -3.59
C VAL A 144 3.82 10.42 -3.75
N ILE A 145 3.58 9.45 -4.62
CA ILE A 145 2.25 8.89 -4.89
C ILE A 145 2.32 7.38 -4.64
N GLY A 146 1.53 6.90 -3.67
CA GLY A 146 1.24 5.47 -3.51
C GLY A 146 -0.04 5.08 -4.24
N ILE A 147 -0.07 3.94 -4.90
CA ILE A 147 -1.26 3.40 -5.57
C ILE A 147 -1.49 1.97 -5.05
N ASP A 148 -2.63 1.71 -4.43
CA ASP A 148 -3.00 0.42 -3.85
C ASP A 148 -4.05 -0.30 -4.71
N GLU A 149 -3.95 -1.63 -4.78
CA GLU A 149 -4.69 -2.51 -5.71
C GLU A 149 -4.61 -2.04 -7.19
N GLY A 150 -3.39 -1.64 -7.60
CA GLY A 150 -3.08 -0.96 -8.88
C GLY A 150 -3.51 -1.70 -10.15
N GLN A 151 -3.79 -3.00 -10.08
CA GLN A 151 -4.27 -3.80 -11.22
C GLN A 151 -5.68 -3.44 -11.74
N PHE A 152 -6.45 -2.67 -10.96
CA PHE A 152 -7.81 -2.25 -11.35
C PHE A 152 -7.85 -0.94 -12.15
N PHE A 153 -6.75 -0.17 -12.17
CA PHE A 153 -6.67 1.09 -12.90
C PHE A 153 -6.17 0.84 -14.34
N PRO A 154 -6.98 1.09 -15.39
CA PRO A 154 -6.55 0.84 -16.76
C PRO A 154 -5.43 1.80 -17.19
N ASP A 155 -5.48 3.03 -16.69
CA ASP A 155 -4.57 4.17 -16.95
C ASP A 155 -3.28 4.14 -16.10
N ILE A 156 -3.05 3.07 -15.33
CA ILE A 156 -1.89 2.92 -14.43
C ILE A 156 -0.54 3.18 -15.09
N VAL A 157 -0.37 2.78 -16.35
CA VAL A 157 0.90 2.91 -17.09
C VAL A 157 1.18 4.38 -17.41
N GLU A 158 0.20 5.05 -18.03
CA GLU A 158 0.32 6.43 -18.52
C GLU A 158 0.38 7.44 -17.37
N PHE A 159 -0.41 7.23 -16.32
CA PHE A 159 -0.30 8.00 -15.07
C PHE A 159 1.09 7.83 -14.44
N SER A 160 1.58 6.60 -14.27
CA SER A 160 2.84 6.35 -13.57
C SER A 160 4.03 6.93 -14.34
N GLU A 161 4.07 6.73 -15.66
CA GLU A 161 5.12 7.27 -16.54
C GLU A 161 5.08 8.80 -16.56
N THR A 162 3.90 9.42 -16.67
CA THR A 162 3.75 10.88 -16.64
C THR A 162 4.21 11.46 -15.30
N MET A 163 3.81 10.86 -14.18
CA MET A 163 4.18 11.32 -12.84
C MET A 163 5.67 11.12 -12.53
N ALA A 164 6.29 10.02 -12.99
CA ALA A 164 7.72 9.79 -12.88
C ALA A 164 8.53 10.79 -13.73
N ASN A 165 8.12 11.04 -14.98
CA ASN A 165 8.74 12.08 -15.82
C ASN A 165 8.52 13.50 -15.26
N ALA A 166 7.41 13.74 -14.54
CA ALA A 166 7.17 14.95 -13.75
C ALA A 166 8.03 15.03 -12.46
N GLY A 167 8.93 14.07 -12.22
CA GLY A 167 9.89 14.08 -11.12
C GLY A 167 9.41 13.46 -9.81
N LYS A 168 8.28 12.75 -9.80
CA LYS A 168 7.67 12.17 -8.59
C LYS A 168 8.12 10.73 -8.34
N THR A 169 8.11 10.31 -7.07
CA THR A 169 8.23 8.88 -6.74
C THR A 169 6.85 8.24 -6.75
N VAL A 170 6.60 7.35 -7.71
CA VAL A 170 5.38 6.55 -7.83
C VAL A 170 5.65 5.16 -7.25
N ILE A 171 4.78 4.67 -6.38
CA ILE A 171 4.90 3.35 -5.73
C ILE A 171 3.57 2.61 -5.91
N VAL A 172 3.57 1.51 -6.65
CA VAL A 172 2.37 0.75 -7.03
C VAL A 172 2.35 -0.62 -6.35
N ALA A 173 1.33 -0.90 -5.54
CA ALA A 173 1.05 -2.24 -5.03
C ALA A 173 -0.06 -2.89 -5.86
N ALA A 174 0.21 -4.09 -6.40
CA ALA A 174 -0.75 -4.76 -7.30
C ALA A 174 -0.59 -6.28 -7.38
N LEU A 175 -1.65 -6.97 -7.78
CA LEU A 175 -1.61 -8.39 -8.17
C LEU A 175 -0.89 -8.53 -9.52
N ASP A 176 0.15 -9.37 -9.61
CA ASP A 176 0.79 -9.69 -10.89
C ASP A 176 -0.06 -10.58 -11.79
N GLY A 177 -1.00 -11.32 -11.20
CA GLY A 177 -1.87 -12.23 -11.92
C GLY A 177 -3.24 -12.41 -11.28
N THR A 178 -4.22 -12.65 -12.15
CA THR A 178 -5.60 -13.05 -11.86
C THR A 178 -5.66 -14.42 -11.17
N PHE A 179 -6.85 -14.82 -10.71
CA PHE A 179 -7.11 -16.17 -10.19
C PHE A 179 -6.81 -17.30 -11.20
N GLN A 180 -6.70 -16.99 -12.50
CA GLN A 180 -6.32 -17.91 -13.57
C GLN A 180 -4.78 -17.92 -13.83
N ARG A 181 -3.99 -17.16 -13.06
CA ARG A 181 -2.55 -16.90 -13.26
C ARG A 181 -2.18 -16.28 -14.62
N LYS A 182 -3.15 -15.63 -15.28
CA LYS A 182 -2.93 -14.69 -16.39
C LYS A 182 -2.65 -13.30 -15.83
N ALA A 183 -1.91 -12.45 -16.55
CA ALA A 183 -1.66 -11.06 -16.19
C ALA A 183 -2.94 -10.31 -15.77
N PHE A 184 -2.85 -9.43 -14.77
CA PHE A 184 -3.99 -8.67 -14.27
C PHE A 184 -3.98 -7.24 -14.83
N GLY A 185 -4.89 -6.93 -15.75
CA GLY A 185 -4.96 -5.61 -16.40
C GLY A 185 -3.65 -5.27 -17.13
N THR A 186 -3.27 -3.99 -17.10
CA THR A 186 -2.07 -3.44 -17.74
C THR A 186 -0.83 -3.43 -16.83
N ILE A 187 -0.91 -4.00 -15.61
CA ILE A 187 0.11 -3.82 -14.56
C ILE A 187 1.53 -4.26 -14.94
N LEU A 188 1.66 -5.34 -15.72
CA LEU A 188 2.96 -5.87 -16.11
C LEU A 188 3.68 -4.96 -17.12
N SER A 189 2.98 -4.04 -17.78
CA SER A 189 3.58 -3.01 -18.64
C SER A 189 4.35 -1.94 -17.86
N LEU A 190 4.20 -1.86 -16.53
CA LEU A 190 5.09 -1.05 -15.68
C LEU A 190 6.49 -1.67 -15.51
N VAL A 191 6.64 -2.99 -15.66
CA VAL A 191 7.92 -3.69 -15.39
C VAL A 191 9.10 -3.14 -16.22
N PRO A 192 8.99 -2.86 -17.54
CA PRO A 192 10.08 -2.24 -18.30
C PRO A 192 10.29 -0.75 -18.00
N LEU A 193 9.37 -0.09 -17.28
CA LEU A 193 9.45 1.34 -16.94
C LEU A 193 9.97 1.60 -15.51
N ALA A 194 10.04 0.57 -14.67
CA ALA A 194 10.26 0.70 -13.23
C ALA A 194 11.71 0.42 -12.79
N GLU A 195 12.32 1.35 -12.06
CA GLU A 195 13.64 1.18 -11.45
C GLU A 195 13.66 0.17 -10.29
N SER A 196 12.48 -0.21 -9.78
CA SER A 196 12.35 -1.24 -8.74
C SER A 196 11.11 -2.09 -8.97
N VAL A 197 11.30 -3.39 -9.18
CA VAL A 197 10.22 -4.38 -9.17
C VAL A 197 10.55 -5.44 -8.11
N VAL A 198 9.62 -5.66 -7.18
CA VAL A 198 9.69 -6.77 -6.21
C VAL A 198 8.41 -7.60 -6.30
N LYS A 199 8.52 -8.92 -6.23
CA LYS A 199 7.36 -9.81 -6.02
C LYS A 199 7.43 -10.41 -4.62
N LEU A 200 6.46 -10.06 -3.79
CA LEU A 200 6.30 -10.61 -2.44
C LEU A 200 5.68 -12.02 -2.49
N THR A 201 6.07 -12.88 -1.55
CA THR A 201 5.43 -14.16 -1.28
C THR A 201 4.38 -14.04 -0.17
N ALA A 202 3.43 -14.96 -0.13
CA ALA A 202 2.49 -15.16 0.97
C ALA A 202 2.72 -16.55 1.59
N VAL A 203 1.96 -16.91 2.63
CA VAL A 203 1.88 -18.30 3.13
C VAL A 203 0.76 -19.04 2.40
N CYS A 204 0.98 -20.32 2.05
CA CYS A 204 0.00 -21.17 1.39
C CYS A 204 -1.05 -21.67 2.39
N MET A 205 -2.30 -21.26 2.23
CA MET A 205 -3.40 -21.62 3.13
C MET A 205 -3.77 -23.11 3.10
N GLU A 206 -3.29 -23.87 2.10
CA GLU A 206 -3.49 -25.32 2.00
C GLU A 206 -2.32 -26.18 2.51
N CYS A 207 -1.10 -25.63 2.68
CA CYS A 207 0.08 -26.44 3.03
C CYS A 207 1.26 -25.69 3.69
N PHE A 208 1.07 -24.43 4.09
CA PHE A 208 1.97 -23.59 4.89
C PHE A 208 3.37 -23.29 4.30
N ARG A 209 3.70 -23.81 3.12
CA ARG A 209 4.84 -23.39 2.29
C ARG A 209 4.60 -22.01 1.66
N GLU A 210 5.60 -21.42 1.03
CA GLU A 210 5.44 -20.17 0.29
C GLU A 210 4.37 -20.26 -0.82
N ALA A 211 3.59 -19.19 -0.93
CA ALA A 211 2.57 -18.97 -1.94
C ALA A 211 2.96 -17.84 -2.88
N ALA A 212 2.79 -18.08 -4.17
CA ALA A 212 3.10 -17.14 -5.25
C ALA A 212 1.89 -16.83 -6.16
N TYR A 213 0.73 -17.42 -5.85
CA TYR A 213 -0.50 -17.35 -6.63
C TYR A 213 -1.72 -17.18 -5.72
N THR A 214 -2.80 -16.64 -6.29
CA THR A 214 -4.13 -16.61 -5.67
C THR A 214 -5.05 -17.60 -6.37
N LYS A 215 -5.79 -18.39 -5.60
CA LYS A 215 -6.79 -19.38 -6.04
C LYS A 215 -8.16 -18.89 -5.60
N ARG A 216 -9.12 -18.77 -6.52
CA ARG A 216 -10.53 -18.53 -6.18
C ARG A 216 -11.16 -19.82 -5.66
N LEU A 217 -12.04 -19.71 -4.67
CA LEU A 217 -12.77 -20.83 -4.06
C LEU A 217 -14.12 -21.08 -4.74
N GLY A 218 -14.81 -20.02 -5.14
CA GLY A 218 -16.06 -20.09 -5.90
C GLY A 218 -15.86 -20.36 -7.40
N THR A 219 -16.98 -20.54 -8.10
CA THR A 219 -17.06 -20.93 -9.52
C THR A 219 -17.21 -19.75 -10.49
N GLU A 220 -17.19 -18.52 -9.99
CA GLU A 220 -17.34 -17.30 -10.79
C GLU A 220 -16.20 -17.18 -11.81
N LYS A 221 -16.53 -16.78 -13.05
CA LYS A 221 -15.55 -16.68 -14.16
C LYS A 221 -15.00 -15.26 -14.36
N GLU A 222 -15.68 -14.26 -13.83
CA GLU A 222 -15.35 -12.83 -13.95
C GLU A 222 -13.99 -12.51 -13.31
N VAL A 223 -13.24 -11.57 -13.88
CA VAL A 223 -11.91 -11.23 -13.37
C VAL A 223 -12.00 -10.39 -12.09
N GLU A 224 -12.79 -9.31 -12.12
CA GLU A 224 -13.08 -8.45 -10.98
C GLU A 224 -14.19 -9.03 -10.11
N VAL A 225 -13.83 -9.80 -9.07
CA VAL A 225 -14.77 -10.19 -8.01
C VAL A 225 -14.14 -9.82 -6.67
N ILE A 226 -14.68 -8.79 -6.01
CA ILE A 226 -14.19 -8.31 -4.71
C ILE A 226 -14.53 -9.34 -3.61
N GLY A 227 -13.54 -9.62 -2.75
CA GLY A 227 -13.62 -10.57 -1.63
C GLY A 227 -12.29 -10.67 -0.89
N GLY A 228 -12.31 -11.26 0.31
CA GLY A 228 -11.14 -11.56 1.13
C GLY A 228 -10.81 -13.05 1.12
N ALA A 229 -10.49 -13.59 2.30
CA ALA A 229 -10.22 -15.02 2.48
C ALA A 229 -11.46 -15.92 2.26
N ASP A 230 -12.66 -15.34 2.31
CA ASP A 230 -13.95 -15.96 1.99
C ASP A 230 -14.05 -16.44 0.54
N LYS A 231 -13.38 -15.75 -0.41
CA LYS A 231 -13.40 -16.11 -1.85
C LYS A 231 -12.06 -16.56 -2.39
N TYR A 232 -10.96 -16.31 -1.66
CA TYR A 232 -9.61 -16.47 -2.20
C TYR A 232 -8.62 -17.04 -1.18
N HIS A 233 -7.82 -18.01 -1.61
CA HIS A 233 -6.63 -18.48 -0.89
C HIS A 233 -5.34 -18.03 -1.56
N SER A 234 -4.32 -17.67 -0.78
CA SER A 234 -2.92 -17.69 -1.23
C SER A 234 -2.44 -19.14 -1.29
N VAL A 235 -1.87 -19.55 -2.43
CA VAL A 235 -1.44 -20.93 -2.66
C VAL A 235 -0.05 -21.06 -3.31
N CYS A 236 0.63 -22.16 -2.99
CA CYS A 236 1.85 -22.61 -3.67
C CYS A 236 1.51 -23.23 -5.03
N ARG A 237 2.56 -23.54 -5.83
CA ARG A 237 2.41 -24.13 -7.17
C ARG A 237 1.64 -25.45 -7.19
N LEU A 238 1.79 -26.29 -6.15
CA LEU A 238 1.12 -27.59 -6.06
C LEU A 238 -0.37 -27.43 -5.69
N CYS A 239 -0.65 -26.70 -4.61
CA CYS A 239 -1.99 -26.43 -4.12
C CYS A 239 -2.88 -25.68 -5.13
N TYR A 240 -2.29 -24.83 -5.98
CA TYR A 240 -3.02 -24.22 -7.10
C TYR A 240 -3.70 -25.26 -8.02
N PHE A 241 -2.99 -26.33 -8.38
CA PHE A 241 -3.50 -27.41 -9.26
C PHE A 241 -4.18 -28.55 -8.49
N LYS A 242 -4.07 -28.59 -7.16
CA LYS A 242 -4.79 -29.57 -6.34
C LYS A 242 -6.30 -29.34 -6.50
N LYS A 243 -6.97 -30.28 -7.18
CA LYS A 243 -8.43 -30.39 -7.17
C LYS A 243 -8.90 -30.41 -5.72
N THR A 244 -9.84 -29.55 -5.37
CA THR A 244 -10.54 -29.64 -4.09
C THR A 244 -11.35 -30.93 -4.09
N SER A 245 -10.79 -31.96 -3.45
CA SER A 245 -11.59 -33.08 -2.96
C SER A 245 -12.54 -32.52 -1.91
N THR A 246 -13.76 -32.18 -2.33
CA THR A 246 -14.83 -31.77 -1.41
C THR A 246 -14.92 -32.84 -0.33
N PRO A 247 -14.85 -32.47 0.97
CA PRO A 247 -15.23 -33.41 2.01
C PRO A 247 -16.64 -33.91 1.71
N PRO A 248 -16.94 -35.22 1.85
CA PRO A 248 -18.32 -35.66 1.79
C PRO A 248 -19.12 -34.85 2.80
N ALA A 249 -20.31 -34.39 2.41
CA ALA A 249 -21.16 -33.62 3.31
C ALA A 249 -21.37 -34.40 4.60
N VAL A 250 -21.21 -33.73 5.74
CA VAL A 250 -21.47 -34.33 7.05
C VAL A 250 -22.93 -34.78 7.05
N LEU A 251 -23.16 -36.09 7.11
CA LEU A 251 -24.50 -36.64 7.20
C LEU A 251 -25.14 -36.16 8.49
N ASP A 252 -26.41 -35.74 8.39
CA ASP A 252 -27.17 -35.27 9.54
C ASP A 252 -27.37 -36.43 10.52
N SER A 253 -26.92 -36.25 11.76
CA SER A 253 -27.15 -37.21 12.85
C SER A 253 -27.45 -36.48 14.15
N ARG A 254 -28.46 -35.60 14.11
CA ARG A 254 -29.22 -35.28 15.31
C ARG A 254 -30.07 -36.49 15.66
N ASP A 255 -29.72 -37.22 16.72
CA ASP A 255 -30.64 -37.27 17.85
C ASP A 255 -30.07 -37.86 19.15
N ASN A 256 -30.69 -37.39 20.24
CA ASN A 256 -30.69 -37.91 21.61
C ASN A 256 -29.43 -37.82 22.49
N LYS A 257 -29.75 -37.73 23.79
CA LYS A 257 -28.85 -37.52 24.95
C LYS A 257 -28.54 -38.85 25.64
N GLU A 258 -27.95 -38.74 26.83
CA GLU A 258 -28.06 -39.69 27.94
C GLU A 258 -27.37 -41.05 27.75
N ASN A 259 -26.06 -41.07 28.03
CA ASN A 259 -25.64 -41.69 29.30
C ASN A 259 -24.35 -41.07 29.85
N CYS A 260 -24.26 -40.91 31.17
CA CYS A 260 -23.05 -40.50 31.90
C CYS A 260 -23.13 -40.99 33.36
N PRO A 261 -22.51 -42.13 33.71
CA PRO A 261 -22.56 -42.69 35.06
C PRO A 261 -21.58 -42.00 36.03
N VAL A 262 -21.99 -41.79 37.28
CA VAL A 262 -21.22 -41.07 38.32
C VAL A 262 -21.34 -41.79 39.68
N LEU A 263 -20.32 -41.65 40.55
CA LEU A 263 -20.11 -42.27 41.88
C LEU A 263 -19.74 -43.77 41.86
N GLY A 264 -18.83 -44.30 42.70
CA GLY A 264 -17.92 -43.72 43.74
C GLY A 264 -17.16 -44.84 44.51
N ARG A 265 -16.22 -44.62 45.46
CA ARG A 265 -15.69 -43.36 46.05
C ARG A 265 -14.13 -43.31 46.25
N PRO A 266 -13.46 -43.95 47.26
CA PRO A 266 -12.32 -43.26 47.92
C PRO A 266 -11.01 -44.04 48.25
N GLY A 267 -9.91 -43.29 48.38
CA GLY A 267 -8.60 -43.70 48.96
C GLY A 267 -7.47 -43.77 47.92
N GLU A 268 -6.25 -43.22 48.13
CA GLU A 268 -5.68 -42.43 49.23
C GLU A 268 -5.08 -41.08 48.72
N ALA A 269 -4.22 -40.39 49.49
CA ALA A 269 -3.94 -38.96 49.33
C ALA A 269 -2.46 -38.56 49.18
N ALA A 270 -2.26 -37.27 48.82
CA ALA A 270 -0.99 -36.54 48.63
C ALA A 270 -0.18 -36.93 47.36
N THR A 271 0.59 -36.03 46.72
CA THR A 271 1.05 -34.68 47.12
C THR A 271 1.00 -33.71 45.92
N ALA A 272 0.81 -32.40 46.17
CA ALA A 272 0.76 -31.38 45.11
C ALA A 272 1.64 -30.15 45.41
N ARG A 273 2.43 -29.71 44.42
CA ARG A 273 3.15 -28.41 44.22
C ARG A 273 4.15 -28.59 43.06
N LYS A 274 4.53 -27.60 42.25
CA LYS A 274 3.92 -26.31 41.83
C LYS A 274 4.71 -25.83 40.58
N LEU A 275 4.12 -25.03 39.69
CA LEU A 275 4.90 -24.38 38.62
C LEU A 275 5.94 -23.40 39.20
N TYR A 276 7.06 -23.19 38.50
CA TYR A 276 7.60 -21.85 38.26
C TYR A 276 8.43 -21.78 36.96
N GLN A 277 8.63 -20.55 36.50
CA GLN A 277 9.30 -20.14 35.25
C GLN A 277 10.42 -19.14 35.61
N ILE A 278 11.20 -18.72 34.60
CA ILE A 278 12.18 -17.61 34.56
C ILE A 278 13.63 -18.04 34.83
N LEU A 279 14.49 -17.68 33.87
CA LEU A 279 15.94 -17.59 33.99
C LEU A 279 16.39 -16.32 33.25
N GLN A 280 16.80 -15.29 33.99
CA GLN A 280 17.50 -14.11 33.46
C GLN A 280 18.48 -13.58 34.51
N CYS A 281 19.58 -13.00 34.01
CA CYS A 281 20.59 -12.24 34.75
C CYS A 281 21.38 -12.98 35.83
N SER A 282 22.69 -13.11 35.58
CA SER A 282 23.71 -12.95 36.61
C SER A 282 24.82 -12.09 36.02
N SER A 283 25.37 -11.19 36.83
CA SER A 283 26.36 -10.19 36.45
C SER A 283 27.51 -10.18 37.46
N ALA A 284 28.61 -9.51 37.10
CA ALA A 284 29.88 -9.44 37.83
C ALA A 284 30.70 -10.75 37.81
N HIS A 285 31.74 -10.74 36.97
CA HIS A 285 33.07 -10.34 37.44
C HIS A 285 33.77 -9.46 36.40
#